data_AF-A0A1M5NEM1-F1
#
_entry.id   AF-A0A1M5NEM1-F1
#
_cell.length_a   1.000
_cell.length_b   1.000
_cell.length_c   1.000
_cell.angle_alpha   90.00
_cell.angle_beta   90.00
_cell.angle_gamma   90.00
#
_symmetry.space_group_name_H-M   'P 1'
#
loop_
_entity.id
_entity.type
_entity.pdbx_description
1 polymer ?
#
loop_
_entity_poly.entity_id
_entity_poly.type
_entity_poly.pdbx_seq_one_letter_code
_entity_poly.pdbx_strand_id
1 'polypeptide(L)'
;MKVYSITTSPAPLKVTPIGNRLYRVAEDVTIRVSTDEGMWVFRFFKGFTTNFRSGGVLVDSFIDQIGDEKKSLVYLVHDAIYTPCLALGFEHPVSRLLGDQFLRAGLRWAKMGSFKAACVYNSVRIFGASAYEEDDALTSTNSRLFTFEWRDR
;
A
#
# COMPACT_ATOMS: atom_id res chain seq x y z
N MET A 1 3.46 -7.37 14.11
CA MET A 1 2.37 -6.42 13.81
C MET A 1 1.00 -7.09 13.77
N LYS A 2 0.03 -6.40 14.38
CA LYS A 2 -1.41 -6.63 14.35
C LYS A 2 -2.10 -5.36 13.81
N VAL A 3 -2.97 -5.53 12.81
CA VAL A 3 -3.82 -4.46 12.26
C VAL A 3 -5.20 -4.55 12.90
N TYR A 4 -5.64 -3.50 13.58
CA TYR A 4 -6.97 -3.41 14.19
C TYR A 4 -8.01 -2.91 13.20
N SER A 5 -7.67 -1.86 12.44
CA SER A 5 -8.57 -1.28 11.45
C SER A 5 -7.81 -0.56 10.35
N ILE A 6 -8.44 -0.52 9.16
CA ILE A 6 -8.07 0.36 8.06
C ILE A 6 -9.36 1.06 7.63
N THR A 7 -9.39 2.39 7.71
CA THR A 7 -10.56 3.19 7.35
C THR A 7 -10.19 4.21 6.28
N THR A 8 -11.13 4.52 5.39
CA THR A 8 -10.95 5.46 4.28
C THR A 8 -11.98 6.59 4.39
N SER A 9 -11.59 7.80 4.00
CA SER A 9 -12.47 8.98 3.95
C SER A 9 -12.06 9.88 2.77
N PRO A 10 -12.93 10.08 1.76
CA PRO A 10 -14.26 9.49 1.62
C PRO A 10 -14.23 7.95 1.44
N ALA A 11 -15.39 7.32 1.66
CA ALA A 11 -15.62 5.90 1.41
C ALA A 11 -16.79 5.74 0.41
N PRO A 12 -16.72 4.79 -0.54
CA PRO A 12 -15.62 3.84 -0.77
C PRO A 12 -14.42 4.49 -1.47
N LEU A 13 -13.26 3.81 -1.47
CA LEU A 13 -12.10 4.22 -2.27
C LEU A 13 -12.47 4.25 -3.76
N LYS A 14 -12.38 5.42 -4.39
CA LYS A 14 -12.62 5.57 -5.84
C LYS A 14 -11.31 5.58 -6.62
N VAL A 15 -11.25 4.71 -7.62
CA VAL A 15 -10.13 4.65 -8.58
C VAL A 15 -10.63 4.62 -10.01
N THR A 16 -9.83 5.17 -10.92
CA THR A 16 -10.05 5.13 -12.36
C THR A 16 -9.02 4.22 -13.01
N PRO A 17 -9.41 3.19 -13.79
CA PRO A 17 -8.47 2.41 -14.58
C PRO A 17 -7.82 3.29 -15.64
N ILE A 18 -6.49 3.22 -15.79
CA ILE A 18 -5.75 4.00 -16.80
C ILE A 18 -5.00 3.12 -17.81
N GLY A 19 -5.33 1.83 -17.86
CA GLY A 19 -4.71 0.84 -18.74
C GLY A 19 -3.51 0.13 -18.10
N ASN A 20 -3.00 -0.92 -18.73
CA ASN A 20 -1.83 -1.69 -18.28
C ASN A 20 -1.89 -2.14 -16.80
N ARG A 21 -3.09 -2.45 -16.30
CA ARG A 21 -3.34 -2.83 -14.90
C ARG A 21 -2.96 -1.74 -13.89
N LEU A 22 -2.92 -0.49 -14.32
CA LEU A 22 -2.73 0.69 -13.47
C LEU A 22 -4.06 1.36 -13.16
N TYR A 23 -4.13 1.88 -11.94
CA TYR A 23 -5.28 2.56 -11.38
C TYR A 23 -4.83 3.88 -10.80
N ARG A 24 -5.68 4.90 -10.96
CA ARG A 24 -5.43 6.23 -10.43
C ARG A 24 -6.46 6.56 -9.36
N VAL A 25 -6.01 7.04 -8.21
CA VAL A 25 -6.88 7.59 -7.16
C VAL A 25 -7.67 8.77 -7.75
N ALA A 26 -9.00 8.65 -7.75
CA ALA A 26 -9.88 9.54 -8.50
C ALA A 26 -10.15 10.87 -7.78
N GLU A 27 -10.05 10.88 -6.45
CA GLU A 27 -10.29 12.01 -5.56
C GLU A 27 -9.36 11.92 -4.35
N ASP A 28 -9.11 13.05 -3.70
CA ASP A 28 -8.29 13.08 -2.48
C ASP A 28 -8.92 12.18 -1.40
N VAL A 29 -8.09 11.36 -0.76
CA VAL A 29 -8.56 10.36 0.20
C VAL A 29 -7.59 10.23 1.37
N THR A 30 -8.15 10.15 2.58
CA THR A 30 -7.40 9.86 3.80
C THR A 30 -7.62 8.42 4.21
N ILE A 31 -6.54 7.65 4.35
CA ILE A 31 -6.55 6.30 4.89
C ILE A 31 -5.90 6.30 6.27
N ARG A 32 -6.60 5.76 7.26
CA ARG A 32 -6.09 5.59 8.63
C ARG A 32 -5.90 4.12 8.92
N VAL A 33 -4.69 3.73 9.30
CA VAL A 33 -4.34 2.38 9.70
C VAL A 33 -4.06 2.39 11.20
N SER A 34 -4.82 1.63 11.97
CA SER A 34 -4.58 1.41 13.39
C SER A 34 -3.88 0.08 13.61
N THR A 35 -2.67 0.11 14.18
CA THR A 35 -1.84 -1.06 14.47
C THR A 35 -1.48 -1.15 15.95
N ASP A 36 -0.75 -2.20 16.32
CA ASP A 36 -0.12 -2.36 17.64
C ASP A 36 1.09 -1.45 17.85
N GLU A 37 1.66 -0.91 16.76
CA GLU A 37 2.79 0.03 16.77
C GLU A 37 2.34 1.50 16.83
N GLY A 38 1.14 1.84 16.34
CA GLY A 38 0.66 3.21 16.31
C GLY A 38 -0.51 3.44 15.35
N MET A 39 -0.83 4.70 15.08
CA MET A 39 -1.77 5.08 14.03
C MET A 39 -1.04 5.73 12.87
N TRP A 40 -1.18 5.15 11.68
CA TRP A 40 -0.64 5.71 10.45
C TRP A 40 -1.74 6.42 9.68
N VAL A 41 -1.49 7.67 9.31
CA VAL A 41 -2.43 8.47 8.54
C VAL A 41 -1.78 8.78 7.19
N PHE A 42 -2.33 8.20 6.13
CA PHE A 42 -1.95 8.49 4.77
C PHE A 42 -2.98 9.43 4.17
N ARG A 43 -2.53 10.49 3.49
CA ARG A 43 -3.40 11.34 2.67
C ARG A 43 -2.94 11.21 1.23
N PHE A 44 -3.74 10.57 0.40
CA PHE A 44 -3.48 10.45 -1.03
C PHE A 44 -4.17 11.60 -1.75
N PHE A 45 -3.43 12.24 -2.64
CA PHE A 45 -3.97 13.24 -3.54
C PHE A 45 -4.45 12.57 -4.82
N LYS A 46 -5.48 13.16 -5.42
CA LYS A 46 -5.98 12.78 -6.74
C LYS A 46 -4.81 12.67 -7.71
N GLY A 47 -4.74 11.54 -8.41
CA GLY A 47 -3.65 11.27 -9.35
C GLY A 47 -2.67 10.21 -8.92
N PHE A 48 -2.61 9.86 -7.62
CA PHE A 48 -1.73 8.79 -7.14
C PHE A 48 -2.01 7.51 -7.93
N THR A 49 -0.97 6.92 -8.51
CA THR A 49 -1.10 5.77 -9.40
C THR A 49 -0.61 4.51 -8.71
N THR A 50 -1.42 3.46 -8.71
CA THR A 50 -1.13 2.16 -8.08
C THR A 50 -1.41 1.05 -9.07
N ASN A 51 -0.69 -0.05 -8.95
CA ASN A 51 -0.98 -1.31 -9.65
C ASN A 51 -1.67 -2.33 -8.70
N PHE A 52 -1.97 -1.91 -7.46
CA PHE A 52 -2.44 -2.74 -6.36
C PHE A 52 -1.64 -4.03 -6.19
N ARG A 53 -0.31 -3.93 -6.37
CA ARG A 53 0.56 -5.10 -6.44
C ARG A 53 1.71 -4.98 -5.46
N SER A 54 1.84 -6.01 -4.65
CA SER A 54 3.02 -6.21 -3.82
C SER A 54 3.56 -7.61 -4.09
N GLY A 55 4.71 -7.68 -4.77
CA GLY A 55 5.43 -8.92 -5.10
C GLY A 55 5.55 -9.21 -6.60
N GLY A 56 6.49 -10.09 -6.96
CA GLY A 56 6.79 -10.47 -8.34
C GLY A 56 5.66 -11.21 -9.06
N VAL A 57 5.85 -11.54 -10.36
CA VAL A 57 4.79 -12.08 -11.25
C VAL A 57 4.22 -13.42 -10.75
N LEU A 58 4.98 -14.10 -9.88
CA LEU A 58 4.64 -15.39 -9.30
C LEU A 58 3.39 -15.39 -8.41
N VAL A 59 2.96 -14.24 -7.88
CA VAL A 59 1.74 -14.14 -7.06
C VAL A 59 0.52 -13.58 -7.79
N ASP A 60 0.68 -13.14 -9.05
CA ASP A 60 -0.39 -12.55 -9.86
C ASP A 60 -1.58 -13.50 -10.06
N SER A 61 -1.34 -14.81 -10.16
CA SER A 61 -2.40 -15.81 -10.35
C SER A 61 -3.24 -16.09 -9.08
N PHE A 62 -2.83 -15.54 -7.93
CA PHE A 62 -3.45 -15.84 -6.63
C PHE A 62 -4.09 -14.62 -5.95
N ILE A 63 -3.93 -13.43 -6.53
CA ILE A 63 -4.40 -12.16 -5.99
C ILE A 63 -5.48 -11.63 -6.93
N ASP A 64 -6.74 -11.68 -6.50
CA ASP A 64 -7.76 -10.81 -7.09
C ASP A 64 -7.39 -9.37 -6.71
N GLN A 65 -6.75 -8.68 -7.65
CA GLN A 65 -6.17 -7.34 -7.47
C GLN A 65 -7.25 -6.28 -7.23
N ILE A 66 -8.50 -6.55 -7.64
CA ILE A 66 -9.62 -5.61 -7.69
C ILE A 66 -10.93 -6.40 -7.49
N GLY A 67 -11.85 -5.81 -6.73
CA GLY A 67 -13.13 -6.43 -6.38
C GLY A 67 -13.31 -6.63 -4.88
N ASP A 68 -12.22 -6.54 -4.10
CA ASP A 68 -12.27 -6.48 -2.64
C ASP A 68 -11.64 -5.17 -2.14
N GLU A 69 -12.49 -4.24 -1.73
CA GLU A 69 -12.08 -2.92 -1.23
C GLU A 69 -11.05 -3.00 -0.10
N LYS A 70 -11.16 -3.98 0.81
CA LYS A 70 -10.22 -4.11 1.94
C LYS A 70 -8.83 -4.48 1.45
N LYS A 71 -8.74 -5.37 0.45
CA LYS A 71 -7.44 -5.74 -0.14
C LYS A 71 -6.85 -4.58 -0.91
N SER A 72 -7.66 -3.85 -1.68
CA SER A 72 -7.21 -2.66 -2.41
C SER A 72 -6.66 -1.58 -1.45
N LEU A 73 -7.28 -1.36 -0.30
CA LEU A 73 -6.76 -0.45 0.72
C LEU A 73 -5.40 -0.90 1.28
N VAL A 74 -5.23 -2.20 1.55
CA VAL A 74 -3.97 -2.75 2.04
C VAL A 74 -2.85 -2.57 1.02
N TYR A 75 -3.10 -2.89 -0.25
CA TYR A 75 -2.12 -2.73 -1.32
C TYR A 75 -1.77 -1.26 -1.56
N LEU A 76 -2.76 -0.35 -1.58
CA LEU A 76 -2.51 1.08 -1.77
C LEU A 76 -1.61 1.66 -0.66
N VAL A 77 -1.87 1.29 0.60
CA VAL A 77 -1.02 1.69 1.73
C VAL A 77 0.39 1.12 1.58
N HIS A 78 0.51 -0.14 1.18
CA HIS A 78 1.81 -0.78 0.98
C HIS A 78 2.62 -0.11 -0.15
N ASP A 79 1.98 0.20 -1.28
CA ASP A 79 2.62 0.92 -2.38
C ASP A 79 3.13 2.30 -1.95
N ALA A 80 2.36 3.00 -1.10
CA ALA A 80 2.79 4.28 -0.52
C ALA A 80 3.99 4.12 0.43
N ILE A 81 4.04 3.03 1.21
CA ILE A 81 5.21 2.72 2.06
C ILE A 81 6.46 2.47 1.20
N TYR A 82 6.28 1.84 0.04
CA TYR A 82 7.34 1.57 -0.93
C TYR A 82 7.71 2.77 -1.81
N THR A 83 7.01 3.89 -1.68
CA THR A 83 7.30 5.13 -2.43
C THR A 83 7.97 6.14 -1.50
N PRO A 84 9.11 6.74 -1.87
CA PRO A 84 9.66 7.91 -1.18
C PRO A 84 8.64 9.06 -1.12
N CYS A 85 8.50 9.75 0.01
CA CYS A 85 7.50 10.79 0.19
C CYS A 85 8.15 12.18 0.25
N LEU A 86 7.76 13.10 -0.64
CA LEU A 86 8.26 14.48 -0.65
C LEU A 86 8.02 15.19 0.69
N ALA A 87 6.88 14.97 1.34
CA ALA A 87 6.55 15.57 2.63
C ALA A 87 7.47 15.08 3.78
N LEU A 88 8.19 13.98 3.57
CA LEU A 88 9.20 13.43 4.47
C LEU A 88 10.63 13.70 3.96
N GLY A 89 10.82 14.65 3.04
CA GLY A 89 12.14 14.91 2.47
C GLY A 89 12.64 13.82 1.52
N PHE A 90 11.72 13.13 0.82
CA PHE A 90 12.00 11.95 -0.01
C PHE A 90 12.45 10.71 0.77
N GLU A 91 12.08 10.60 2.05
CA GLU A 91 12.22 9.37 2.81
C GLU A 91 10.97 8.49 2.69
N HIS A 92 11.12 7.18 2.91
CA HIS A 92 9.99 6.26 2.99
C HIS A 92 9.22 6.46 4.30
N PRO A 93 7.88 6.33 4.29
CA PRO A 93 7.05 6.43 5.50
C PRO A 93 7.49 5.56 6.67
N VAL A 94 7.89 4.33 6.37
CA VAL A 94 8.37 3.34 7.35
C VAL A 94 9.43 2.45 6.72
N SER A 95 10.18 1.72 7.55
CA SER A 95 11.16 0.74 7.06
C SER A 95 10.49 -0.37 6.24
N ARG A 96 11.21 -0.90 5.24
CA ARG A 96 10.76 -2.03 4.42
C ARG A 96 10.25 -3.20 5.25
N LEU A 97 10.98 -3.57 6.31
CA LEU A 97 10.58 -4.65 7.20
C LEU A 97 9.20 -4.41 7.83
N LEU A 98 8.92 -3.17 8.24
CA LEU A 98 7.64 -2.80 8.82
C LEU A 98 6.53 -2.76 7.76
N GLY A 99 6.83 -2.28 6.55
CA GLY A 99 5.95 -2.35 5.39
C GLY A 99 5.53 -3.78 5.03
N ASP A 100 6.48 -4.71 4.96
CA ASP A 100 6.20 -6.12 4.65
C ASP A 100 5.36 -6.77 5.77
N GLN A 101 5.69 -6.48 7.04
CA GLN A 101 4.90 -6.96 8.17
C GLN A 101 3.46 -6.42 8.12
N PHE A 102 3.30 -5.15 7.77
CA PHE A 102 1.99 -4.54 7.55
C PHE A 102 1.23 -5.27 6.44
N LEU A 103 1.84 -5.52 5.27
CA LEU A 103 1.18 -6.21 4.16
C LEU A 103 0.59 -7.55 4.61
N ARG A 104 1.40 -8.37 5.29
CA ARG A 104 0.94 -9.66 5.81
C ARG A 104 -0.22 -9.51 6.80
N ALA A 105 -0.12 -8.58 7.74
CA ALA A 105 -1.13 -8.36 8.77
C ALA A 105 -2.42 -7.76 8.18
N GLY A 106 -2.30 -6.79 7.27
CA GLY A 106 -3.37 -6.13 6.54
C GLY A 106 -4.14 -7.09 5.65
N LEU A 107 -3.47 -7.97 4.91
CA LEU A 107 -4.14 -8.99 4.10
C LEU A 107 -4.96 -9.98 4.95
N ARG A 108 -4.46 -10.35 6.14
CA ARG A 108 -5.23 -11.17 7.09
C ARG A 108 -6.43 -10.41 7.66
N TRP A 109 -6.27 -9.12 7.94
CA TRP A 109 -7.39 -8.24 8.31
C TRP A 109 -8.45 -8.17 7.19
N ALA A 110 -8.01 -8.12 5.93
CA ALA A 110 -8.83 -8.22 4.72
C ALA A 110 -9.32 -9.65 4.41
N LYS A 111 -9.32 -10.54 5.41
CA LYS A 111 -9.82 -11.93 5.35
C LYS A 111 -9.12 -12.85 4.35
N MET A 112 -7.91 -12.51 3.90
CA MET A 112 -7.06 -13.45 3.18
C MET A 112 -6.58 -14.56 4.13
N GLY A 113 -6.66 -15.81 3.68
CA GLY A 113 -6.17 -16.96 4.46
C GLY A 113 -4.68 -16.84 4.81
N SER A 114 -4.30 -17.29 6.00
CA SER A 114 -2.95 -17.14 6.54
C SER A 114 -1.84 -17.68 5.62
N PHE A 115 -2.11 -18.77 4.91
CA PHE A 115 -1.17 -19.34 3.94
C PHE A 115 -0.95 -18.41 2.74
N LYS A 116 -2.01 -17.93 2.10
CA LYS A 116 -1.93 -17.00 0.97
C LYS A 116 -1.22 -15.70 1.36
N ALA A 117 -1.59 -15.12 2.51
CA ALA A 117 -0.94 -13.91 3.02
C ALA A 117 0.57 -14.12 3.30
N ALA A 118 0.97 -15.33 3.73
CA ALA A 118 2.38 -15.66 3.91
C ALA A 118 3.12 -15.83 2.57
N CYS A 119 2.48 -16.42 1.55
CA CYS A 119 3.06 -16.49 0.21
C CYS A 119 3.35 -15.09 -0.35
N VAL A 120 2.38 -14.18 -0.29
CA VAL A 120 2.55 -12.78 -0.74
C VAL A 120 3.70 -12.10 0.02
N TYR A 121 3.71 -12.22 1.36
CA TYR A 121 4.77 -11.69 2.20
C TYR A 121 6.17 -12.19 1.79
N ASN A 122 6.32 -13.50 1.61
CA ASN A 122 7.62 -14.09 1.22
C ASN A 122 8.03 -13.64 -0.19
N SER A 123 7.09 -13.53 -1.14
CA SER A 123 7.38 -13.04 -2.48
C SER A 123 7.87 -11.59 -2.48
N VAL A 124 7.24 -10.70 -1.70
CA VAL A 124 7.71 -9.32 -1.54
C VAL A 124 9.09 -9.29 -0.90
N ARG A 125 9.34 -10.11 0.13
CA ARG A 125 10.64 -10.12 0.81
C ARG A 125 11.80 -10.59 -0.07
N ILE A 126 11.54 -11.45 -1.06
CA ILE A 126 12.55 -11.99 -1.99
C ILE A 126 12.73 -11.08 -3.21
N PHE A 127 11.63 -10.55 -3.78
CA PHE A 127 11.65 -9.85 -5.06
C PHE A 127 11.37 -8.34 -4.98
N GLY A 128 10.92 -7.84 -3.84
CA GLY A 128 10.51 -6.45 -3.64
C GLY A 128 11.65 -5.50 -3.28
N ALA A 129 12.88 -6.01 -3.07
CA ALA A 129 14.02 -5.16 -2.73
C ALA A 129 14.31 -4.11 -3.82
N SER A 130 14.35 -4.53 -5.10
CA SER A 130 14.57 -3.60 -6.21
C SER A 130 13.43 -2.59 -6.34
N ALA A 131 12.17 -2.99 -6.13
CA ALA A 131 11.03 -2.07 -6.16
C ALA A 131 11.00 -1.05 -5.00
N TYR A 132 11.69 -1.31 -3.89
CA TYR A 132 11.84 -0.35 -2.78
C TYR A 132 13.00 0.62 -3.03
N GLU A 133 14.02 0.20 -3.80
CA GLU A 133 15.25 0.95 -4.04
C GLU A 133 15.25 1.72 -5.38
N GLU A 134 14.42 1.32 -6.35
CA GLU A 134 14.37 1.91 -7.69
C GLU A 134 13.46 3.14 -7.78
N ASP A 135 14.06 4.27 -8.16
CA ASP A 135 13.37 5.48 -8.59
C ASP A 135 12.98 5.35 -10.07
N ASP A 136 11.78 4.82 -10.34
CA ASP A 136 11.18 4.90 -11.67
C ASP A 136 10.36 6.20 -11.85
N ALA A 137 9.91 6.47 -13.09
CA ALA A 137 9.14 7.67 -13.39
C ALA A 137 7.80 7.76 -12.62
N LEU A 138 7.25 6.61 -12.23
CA LEU A 138 6.02 6.50 -11.46
C LEU A 138 6.28 6.81 -9.99
N THR A 139 7.37 6.33 -9.42
CA THR A 139 7.86 6.64 -8.07
C THR A 139 8.08 8.15 -7.91
N SER A 140 8.78 8.78 -8.85
CA SER A 140 8.99 10.23 -8.88
C SER A 140 7.67 11.03 -8.87
N THR A 141 6.68 10.59 -9.66
CA THR A 141 5.36 11.23 -9.71
C THR A 141 4.57 11.01 -8.42
N ASN A 142 4.52 9.77 -7.93
CA ASN A 142 3.78 9.40 -6.73
C ASN A 142 4.35 10.02 -5.46
N SER A 143 5.66 10.31 -5.41
CA SER A 143 6.32 10.89 -4.23
C SER A 143 5.68 12.19 -3.73
N ARG A 144 5.02 12.93 -4.64
CA ARG A 144 4.33 14.20 -4.36
C ARG A 144 2.82 14.04 -4.18
N LEU A 145 2.29 12.85 -4.43
CA LEU A 145 0.86 12.56 -4.50
C LEU A 145 0.35 11.87 -3.23
N PHE A 146 1.14 11.85 -2.16
CA PHE A 146 0.64 11.50 -0.84
C PHE A 146 1.46 12.14 0.28
N THR A 147 0.89 12.15 1.49
CA THR A 147 1.61 12.46 2.73
C THR A 147 1.40 11.36 3.76
N PHE A 148 2.29 11.32 4.74
CA PHE A 148 2.27 10.37 5.83
C PHE A 148 2.45 11.08 7.17
N GLU A 149 1.70 10.63 8.17
CA GLU A 149 1.83 11.05 9.56
C GLU A 149 1.75 9.82 10.47
N TRP A 150 2.76 9.65 11.33
CA TRP A 150 2.74 8.68 12.41
C TRP A 150 2.22 9.36 13.68
N ARG A 151 1.18 8.79 14.29
CA ARG A 151 0.66 9.24 15.59
C ARG A 151 0.87 8.15 16.62
N ASP A 152 1.54 8.51 17.69
CA ASP A 152 1.61 7.68 18.88
C ASP A 152 0.22 7.49 19.47
N ARG A 153 0.04 6.37 20.19
CA ARG A 153 -1.24 5.95 20.76
C ARG A 153 -1.74 6.86 21.88
#